data_AF-A0A2J7Z1A9-F1
#
_entry.id   AF-A0A2J7Z1A9-F1
#
_cell.length_a   1.000
_cell.length_b   1.000
_cell.length_c   1.000
_cell.angle_alpha   90.00
_cell.angle_beta   90.00
_cell.angle_gamma   90.00
#
_symmetry.space_group_name_H-M   'P 1'
#
loop_
_entity.id
_entity.type
_entity.pdbx_description
1 polymer ?
#
loop_
_entity_poly.entity_id
_entity_poly.type
_entity_poly.pdbx_seq_one_letter_code
_entity_poly.pdbx_strand_id
1 'polypeptide(L)'
;MRIAIVLDNFSPHLTTKKDTRVGDRAAANNLEFAYTPANSSWLNRIEAQFTALRYFALDGTDHSSHTEQGSMIRRYIIWRNKHAADEHLRQVVSRANVA
;
A
#
# COMPACT_ATOMS: atom_id res chain seq x y z
N MET A 1 15.78 2.74 17.82
CA MET A 1 15.40 2.24 16.49
C MET A 1 14.51 3.28 15.83
N ARG A 2 14.80 3.71 14.60
CA ARG A 2 13.99 4.66 13.81
C ARG A 2 13.31 3.92 12.66
N ILE A 3 12.05 4.23 12.37
CA ILE A 3 11.30 3.63 11.26
C ILE A 3 11.06 4.71 10.21
N ALA A 4 11.44 4.43 8.95
CA ALA A 4 11.13 5.29 7.82
C ALA A 4 9.90 4.76 7.07
N ILE A 5 8.97 5.65 6.74
CA ILE A 5 7.79 5.35 5.93
C ILE A 5 7.91 6.14 4.62
N VAL A 6 7.87 5.43 3.51
CA VAL A 6 7.74 6.00 2.16
C VAL A 6 6.26 6.04 1.80
N LEU A 7 5.76 7.19 1.40
CA LEU A 7 4.34 7.42 1.09
C LEU A 7 4.15 8.55 0.08
N ASP A 8 2.98 8.62 -0.54
CA ASP A 8 2.64 9.74 -1.42
C ASP A 8 2.43 11.06 -0.66
N ASN A 9 2.33 12.16 -1.39
CA ASN A 9 2.12 13.49 -0.84
C ASN A 9 0.64 13.88 -0.71
N PHE A 10 -0.28 12.92 -0.59
CA PHE A 10 -1.70 13.21 -0.38
C PHE A 10 -1.90 14.04 0.90
N SER A 11 -2.79 15.04 0.86
CA SER A 11 -2.89 16.04 1.92
C SER A 11 -3.11 15.50 3.34
N PRO A 12 -3.83 14.38 3.58
CA PRO A 12 -3.94 13.78 4.92
C PRO A 12 -2.65 13.14 5.44
N HIS A 13 -1.64 12.90 4.58
CA HIS A 13 -0.33 12.41 4.98
C HIS A 13 0.62 13.53 5.41
N LEU A 14 0.24 14.79 5.17
CA LEU A 14 1.11 15.94 5.40
C LEU A 14 0.85 16.55 6.77
N THR A 15 1.94 16.96 7.42
CA THR A 15 1.86 17.94 8.51
C THR A 15 1.71 19.31 7.88
N THR A 16 0.65 20.03 8.24
CA THR A 16 0.39 21.37 7.72
C THR A 16 0.35 22.37 8.86
N LYS A 17 0.31 23.67 8.53
CA LYS A 17 0.12 24.73 9.53
C LYS A 17 -1.22 24.62 10.28
N LYS A 18 -2.24 24.01 9.66
CA LYS A 18 -3.59 23.88 10.22
C LYS A 18 -3.82 22.55 10.94
N ASP A 19 -3.10 21.51 10.54
CA ASP A 19 -3.20 20.16 11.09
C ASP A 19 -1.80 19.57 11.28
N THR A 20 -1.38 19.48 12.54
CA THR A 20 -0.05 19.01 12.92
C THR A 20 -0.01 17.54 13.33
N ARG A 21 -1.18 16.88 13.43
CA ARG A 21 -1.32 15.56 14.10
C ARG A 21 -0.40 14.48 13.53
N VAL A 22 -0.18 14.51 12.22
CA VAL A 22 0.68 13.55 11.52
C VAL A 22 2.14 13.71 11.94
N GLY A 23 2.63 14.94 12.03
CA GLY A 23 4.00 15.27 12.44
C GLY A 23 4.21 15.05 13.93
N ASP A 24 3.23 15.42 14.75
CA ASP A 24 3.26 15.16 16.19
C ASP A 24 3.34 13.65 16.48
N ARG A 25 2.56 12.85 15.74
CA ARG A 25 2.63 11.39 15.84
C ARG A 25 3.98 10.86 15.37
N ALA A 26 4.53 11.39 14.28
CA ALA A 26 5.82 10.96 13.77
C ALA A 26 6.94 11.19 14.78
N ALA A 27 7.00 12.38 15.38
CA ALA A 27 7.96 12.73 16.42
C ALA A 27 7.82 11.83 17.65
N ALA A 28 6.59 11.64 18.14
CA ALA A 28 6.32 10.82 19.32
C ALA A 28 6.66 9.32 19.13
N ASN A 29 6.71 8.83 17.88
CA ASN A 29 6.94 7.41 17.57
C ASN A 29 8.29 7.16 16.87
N ASN A 30 9.18 8.16 16.81
CA ASN A 30 10.45 8.10 16.10
C ASN A 30 10.29 7.60 14.64
N LEU A 31 9.29 8.16 13.96
CA LEU A 31 9.02 7.91 12.55
C LEU A 31 9.63 9.02 11.69
N GLU A 32 10.11 8.63 10.52
CA GLU A 32 10.58 9.54 9.47
C GLU A 32 9.74 9.32 8.23
N PHE A 33 9.22 10.40 7.64
CA PHE A 33 8.40 10.34 6.43
C PHE A 33 9.18 10.81 5.22
N ALA A 34 9.20 9.98 4.17
CA ALA A 34 9.78 10.27 2.88
C ALA A 34 8.66 10.32 1.83
N TYR A 35 8.31 11.53 1.40
CA TYR A 35 7.22 11.75 0.45
C TYR A 35 7.68 11.55 -1.00
N THR A 36 6.91 10.81 -1.80
CA THR A 36 7.14 10.76 -3.24
C THR A 36 6.71 12.08 -3.90
N PRO A 37 7.34 12.51 -5.01
CA PRO A 37 6.89 13.68 -5.77
C PRO A 37 5.46 13.52 -6.29
N ALA A 38 4.83 14.65 -6.63
CA ALA A 38 3.51 14.66 -7.24
C ALA A 38 3.50 13.84 -8.55
N ASN A 39 2.40 13.12 -8.79
CA ASN A 39 2.21 12.28 -9.98
C ASN A 39 3.31 11.24 -10.20
N SER A 40 3.99 10.79 -9.14
CA SER A 40 5.09 9.81 -9.21
C SER A 40 4.73 8.52 -8.47
N SER A 41 3.55 8.00 -8.78
CA SER A 41 2.92 6.88 -8.06
C SER A 41 3.75 5.58 -8.17
N TRP A 42 4.48 5.41 -9.28
CA TRP A 42 5.46 4.32 -9.47
C TRP A 42 6.61 4.29 -8.43
N LEU A 43 6.90 5.41 -7.75
CA LEU A 43 7.87 5.43 -6.65
C LEU A 43 7.27 4.90 -5.34
N ASN A 44 5.94 4.86 -5.23
CA ASN A 44 5.22 4.36 -4.08
C ASN A 44 5.07 2.83 -4.16
N ARG A 45 6.02 2.09 -3.58
CA ARG A 45 6.12 0.61 -3.72
C ARG A 45 4.87 -0.17 -3.33
N ILE A 46 3.98 0.39 -2.51
CA ILE A 46 2.73 -0.28 -2.14
C ILE A 46 1.76 -0.37 -3.33
N GLU A 47 1.84 0.56 -4.28
CA GLU A 47 0.89 0.64 -5.39
C GLU A 47 1.00 -0.56 -6.33
N ALA A 48 2.21 -1.03 -6.62
CA ALA A 48 2.41 -2.24 -7.40
C ALA A 48 1.81 -3.50 -6.75
N GLN A 49 1.57 -3.47 -5.42
CA GLN A 49 0.89 -4.56 -4.73
C GLN A 49 -0.63 -4.54 -4.93
N PHE A 50 -1.21 -3.36 -5.22
CA PHE A 50 -2.65 -3.23 -5.45
C PHE A 50 -3.08 -3.91 -6.74
N THR A 51 -2.25 -3.93 -7.78
CA THR A 51 -2.55 -4.66 -9.02
C THR A 51 -2.72 -6.16 -8.76
N ALA A 52 -1.79 -6.77 -8.03
CA ALA A 52 -1.90 -8.19 -7.69
C ALA A 52 -3.08 -8.46 -6.74
N LEU A 53 -3.31 -7.61 -5.73
CA LEU A 53 -4.47 -7.72 -4.84
C LEU A 53 -5.78 -7.67 -5.61
N ARG A 54 -5.90 -6.71 -6.53
CA ARG A 54 -7.09 -6.55 -7.36
C ARG A 54 -7.33 -7.80 -8.19
N TYR A 55 -6.31 -8.28 -8.89
CA TYR A 55 -6.41 -9.46 -9.75
C TYR A 55 -6.88 -10.71 -8.98
N PHE A 56 -6.31 -10.97 -7.80
CA PHE A 56 -6.59 -12.21 -7.06
C PHE A 56 -7.80 -12.14 -6.13
N ALA A 57 -8.21 -10.95 -5.67
CA ALA A 57 -9.24 -10.83 -4.63
C ALA A 57 -10.49 -10.04 -5.06
N LEU A 58 -10.42 -9.26 -6.16
CA LEU A 58 -11.49 -8.31 -6.53
C LEU A 58 -11.98 -8.46 -7.97
N ASP A 59 -11.11 -8.77 -8.93
CA ASP A 59 -11.51 -8.86 -10.33
C ASP A 59 -12.41 -10.09 -10.56
N GLY A 60 -13.53 -9.89 -11.26
CA GLY A 60 -14.47 -10.96 -11.59
C GLY A 60 -15.29 -11.50 -10.42
N THR A 61 -15.24 -10.86 -9.25
CA THR A 61 -15.98 -11.28 -8.05
C THR A 61 -17.14 -10.34 -7.75
N ASP A 62 -18.30 -10.88 -7.40
CA ASP A 62 -19.45 -10.14 -6.88
C ASP A 62 -19.62 -10.47 -5.39
N HIS A 63 -18.88 -9.75 -4.53
CA HIS A 63 -18.96 -9.96 -3.08
C HIS A 63 -20.27 -9.41 -2.55
N SER A 64 -21.03 -10.24 -1.85
CA SER A 64 -22.34 -9.89 -1.30
C SER A 64 -22.29 -8.86 -0.17
N SER A 65 -21.09 -8.61 0.39
CA SER A 65 -20.88 -7.64 1.48
C SER A 65 -19.44 -7.16 1.59
N HIS A 66 -19.24 -6.02 2.26
CA HIS A 66 -17.91 -5.52 2.61
C HIS A 66 -17.14 -6.48 3.54
N THR A 67 -17.84 -7.24 4.38
CA THR A 67 -17.21 -8.26 5.24
C THR A 67 -16.60 -9.38 4.41
N GLU A 68 -17.32 -9.85 3.40
CA GLU A 68 -16.85 -10.88 2.48
C GLU A 68 -15.65 -10.40 1.66
N GLN A 69 -15.76 -9.22 1.05
CA GLN A 69 -14.66 -8.59 0.32
C GLN A 69 -13.42 -8.42 1.22
N GLY A 70 -13.61 -7.94 2.45
CA GLY A 70 -12.54 -7.80 3.42
C GLY A 70 -11.91 -9.14 3.84
N SER A 71 -12.69 -10.23 3.87
CA SER A 71 -12.18 -11.58 4.13
C SER A 71 -11.32 -12.09 2.97
N MET A 72 -11.74 -11.85 1.73
CA MET A 72 -10.96 -12.19 0.54
C MET A 72 -9.62 -11.46 0.48
N ILE A 73 -9.62 -10.15 0.75
CA ILE A 73 -8.40 -9.35 0.81
C ILE A 73 -7.43 -9.91 1.87
N ARG A 74 -7.92 -10.22 3.08
CA ARG A 74 -7.09 -10.79 4.15
C ARG A 74 -6.52 -12.15 3.78
N ARG A 75 -7.33 -13.04 3.20
CA ARG A 75 -6.87 -14.35 2.71
C ARG A 75 -5.76 -14.20 1.68
N TYR A 76 -5.93 -13.30 0.71
CA TYR A 76 -4.90 -12.99 -0.26
C TYR A 76 -3.62 -12.48 0.41
N ILE A 77 -3.69 -11.52 1.33
CA ILE A 77 -2.50 -10.98 2.01
C ILE A 77 -1.75 -12.07 2.79
N ILE A 78 -2.46 -12.93 3.51
CA ILE A 78 -1.87 -14.06 4.25
C ILE A 78 -1.17 -15.03 3.28
N TRP A 79 -1.83 -15.37 2.17
CA TRP A 79 -1.26 -16.25 1.15
C TRP A 79 -0.02 -15.61 0.51
N ARG A 80 -0.13 -14.37 0.03
CA ARG A 80 0.94 -13.57 -0.59
C ARG A 80 2.17 -13.50 0.30
N ASN A 81 1.99 -13.26 1.61
CA ASN A 81 3.11 -13.17 2.55
C ASN A 81 3.81 -14.51 2.79
N LYS A 82 3.09 -15.63 2.68
CA LYS A 82 3.68 -16.98 2.72
C LYS A 82 4.35 -17.39 1.40
N HIS A 83 4.00 -16.73 0.30
CA HIS A 83 4.42 -17.07 -1.06
C HIS A 83 5.18 -15.91 -1.74
N ALA A 84 5.99 -15.17 -1.01
CA ALA A 84 6.71 -13.99 -1.54
C ALA A 84 7.72 -14.32 -2.67
N ALA A 85 8.06 -15.60 -2.85
CA ALA A 85 8.92 -16.10 -3.91
C ALA A 85 8.15 -16.72 -5.09
N ASP A 86 6.81 -16.72 -5.04
CA ASP A 86 5.98 -17.24 -6.13
C ASP A 86 6.22 -16.46 -7.43
N GLU A 87 6.49 -17.20 -8.51
CA GLU A 87 6.90 -16.63 -9.79
C GLU A 87 5.76 -15.85 -10.45
N HIS A 88 4.54 -16.39 -10.40
CA HIS A 88 3.39 -15.77 -11.03
C HIS A 88 3.03 -14.44 -10.33
N LEU A 89 3.03 -14.44 -8.99
CA LEU A 89 2.89 -13.23 -8.19
C LEU A 89 3.95 -12.18 -8.54
N ARG A 90 5.22 -12.59 -8.67
CA ARG A 90 6.32 -11.68 -9.02
C ARG A 90 6.13 -11.08 -10.41
N GLN A 91 5.69 -11.86 -11.40
CA GLN A 91 5.40 -11.37 -12.74
C GLN A 91 4.26 -10.35 -12.78
N VAL A 92 3.18 -10.58 -12.02
CA VAL A 92 2.07 -9.62 -11.93
C VAL A 92 2.53 -8.31 -11.28
N VAL A 93 3.28 -8.40 -10.18
CA VAL A 93 3.83 -7.23 -9.48
C VAL A 93 4.86 -6.49 -10.34
N SER A 94 5.75 -7.19 -11.06
CA SER A 94 6.77 -6.55 -11.89
C SER A 94 6.15 -5.79 -13.06
N ARG A 95 5.12 -6.33 -13.71
CA ARG A 95 4.39 -5.64 -14.78
C ARG A 95 3.80 -4.30 -14.30
N ALA A 96 3.31 -4.25 -13.07
CA ALA A 96 2.77 -3.02 -12.48
C ALA A 96 3.84 -1.98 -12.13
N ASN A 97 5.10 -2.37 -11.93
CA ASN A 97 6.20 -1.45 -11.61
C ASN A 97 6.85 -0.79 -12.85
N VAL A 98 6.52 -1.25 -14.07
CA VAL A 98 7.17 -0.80 -15.33
C VAL A 98 6.24 0.09 -16.17
N ALA A 99 5.00 0.27 -15.74
CA ALA A 99 4.02 1.18 -16.35
C ALA A 99 4.16 2.59 -15.75
#